data_AF-K9W3F0-F1
#
_entry.id   AF-K9W3F0-F1
#
_cell.length_a   1.000
_cell.length_b   1.000
_cell.length_c   1.000
_cell.angle_alpha   90.00
_cell.angle_beta   90.00
_cell.angle_gamma   90.00
#
_symmetry.space_group_name_H-M   'P 1'
#
loop_
_entity.id
_entity.type
_entity.pdbx_description
1 polymer ?
#
loop_
_entity_poly.entity_id
_entity_poly.type
_entity_poly.pdbx_seq_one_letter_code
_entity_poly.pdbx_strand_id
1 'polypeptide(L)'
;MLTNIVDPSTRFEENSKAHQLTAINYQQAEQQFIELVELADLDRKVIAKPEIVSKFESAIAYALKNAYQATNSDDAAHLFLQRVLYRINRLNLFWFDDLRRYTNERSNYLKNIRDRIEEAWQEWELAHFNLEELQQANVKQAITERGAADLDPALSDDSRYLREQMTEAGYRRVLAIGSFDGLVEGSRLSRILGGAANDIQCMLTRVLMEEYGNGRLSRKHSTYFAQMLTEFEMNTEPEGYFDLVPWEVLASANHNFLMTECKRYYLRYNGGLTYFEVAGPAAYRNYLAAAQNLGLSEAAMGYWELHIREDERHGRWMLDDVALPLADMYPEQAWELLLGYDQEKLMGDRAGAAIVRSARVAEQAESSSIKADKQSQVLLS
;
A
#
# COMPACT_ATOMS: atom_id res chain seq x y z
N MET A 1 28.98 -2.94 -72.49
CA MET A 1 29.70 -2.02 -71.59
C MET A 1 28.68 -1.33 -70.70
N LEU A 2 28.97 -1.28 -69.40
CA LEU A 2 28.35 -0.45 -68.35
C LEU A 2 26.96 -0.93 -67.86
N THR A 3 26.91 -1.87 -66.90
CA THR A 3 26.85 -1.67 -65.43
C THR A 3 25.51 -1.08 -64.95
N ASN A 4 24.55 -1.95 -64.67
CA ASN A 4 23.40 -1.65 -63.82
C ASN A 4 23.88 -1.62 -62.36
N ILE A 5 23.68 -0.48 -61.73
CA ILE A 5 23.86 -0.26 -60.29
C ILE A 5 22.70 -0.97 -59.59
N VAL A 6 23.02 -2.00 -58.81
CA VAL A 6 22.08 -2.63 -57.87
C VAL A 6 22.00 -1.75 -56.64
N ASP A 7 20.77 -1.33 -56.32
CA ASP A 7 20.38 -0.59 -55.12
C ASP A 7 20.77 -1.37 -53.84
N PRO A 8 21.44 -0.77 -52.83
CA PRO A 8 21.89 -1.48 -51.62
C PRO A 8 20.77 -1.83 -50.62
N SER A 9 19.50 -1.63 -50.99
CA SER A 9 18.35 -1.69 -50.08
C SER A 9 17.83 -3.10 -49.73
N THR A 10 18.50 -4.18 -50.17
CA THR A 10 17.99 -5.56 -49.99
C THR A 10 19.03 -6.53 -49.44
N ARG A 11 19.57 -6.25 -48.24
CA ARG A 11 20.44 -7.23 -47.56
C ARG A 11 20.49 -7.19 -46.02
N PHE A 12 19.45 -6.70 -45.36
CA PHE A 12 19.37 -6.71 -43.88
C PHE A 12 17.99 -7.12 -43.34
N GLU A 13 17.28 -7.99 -44.06
CA GLU A 13 16.27 -8.85 -43.46
C GLU A 13 16.74 -10.29 -43.53
N GLU A 14 16.42 -11.07 -42.49
CA GLU A 14 16.79 -12.47 -42.27
C GLU A 14 18.15 -12.73 -41.60
N ASN A 15 18.43 -12.02 -40.51
CA ASN A 15 19.07 -12.68 -39.36
C ASN A 15 18.14 -12.63 -38.14
N SER A 16 16.92 -13.11 -38.37
CA SER A 16 16.06 -13.71 -37.37
C SER A 16 16.77 -14.95 -36.80
N LYS A 17 17.56 -14.75 -35.75
CA LYS A 17 17.65 -15.71 -34.66
C LYS A 17 17.15 -15.01 -33.42
N ALA A 18 15.84 -15.17 -33.20
CA ALA A 18 15.19 -15.26 -31.91
C ALA A 18 16.18 -15.22 -30.74
N HIS A 19 16.43 -14.02 -30.21
CA HIS A 19 16.58 -13.94 -28.77
C HIS A 19 15.22 -14.35 -28.24
N GLN A 20 15.13 -15.58 -27.72
CA GLN A 20 14.07 -15.91 -26.78
C GLN A 20 14.01 -14.73 -25.80
N LEU A 21 12.92 -13.95 -25.86
CA LEU A 21 12.49 -13.13 -24.74
C LEU A 21 12.30 -14.13 -23.60
N THR A 22 13.37 -14.35 -22.85
CA THR A 22 13.29 -15.07 -21.59
C THR A 22 12.33 -14.25 -20.77
N ALA A 23 11.16 -14.81 -20.48
CA ALA A 23 10.16 -14.14 -19.65
C ALA A 23 10.89 -13.60 -18.41
N ILE A 24 10.80 -12.30 -18.16
CA ILE A 24 11.46 -11.68 -17.02
C ILE A 24 10.96 -12.38 -15.76
N ASN A 25 11.87 -12.95 -14.98
CA ASN A 25 11.53 -13.59 -13.72
C ASN A 25 11.59 -12.54 -12.60
N TYR A 26 10.44 -11.95 -12.28
CA TYR A 26 10.34 -10.94 -11.22
C TYR A 26 10.74 -11.47 -9.84
N GLN A 27 10.50 -12.74 -9.53
CA GLN A 27 10.92 -13.34 -8.26
C GLN A 27 12.46 -13.37 -8.15
N GLN A 28 13.15 -13.73 -9.23
CA GLN A 28 14.62 -13.69 -9.26
C GLN A 28 15.15 -12.26 -9.16
N ALA A 29 14.51 -11.30 -9.81
CA ALA A 29 14.89 -9.89 -9.74
C ALA A 29 14.65 -9.31 -8.34
N GLU A 30 13.55 -9.68 -7.67
CA GLU A 30 13.26 -9.28 -6.30
C GLU A 30 14.30 -9.86 -5.33
N GLN A 31 14.65 -11.14 -5.48
CA GLN A 31 15.68 -11.76 -4.65
C GLN A 31 17.05 -11.07 -4.82
N GLN A 32 17.43 -10.75 -6.05
CA GLN A 32 18.62 -9.96 -6.32
C GLN A 32 18.54 -8.58 -5.64
N PHE A 33 17.38 -7.93 -5.67
CA PHE A 33 17.20 -6.63 -5.02
C PHE A 33 17.39 -6.70 -3.50
N ILE A 34 16.86 -7.73 -2.85
CA ILE A 34 17.07 -7.96 -1.40
C ILE A 34 18.57 -8.04 -1.07
N GLU A 35 19.34 -8.78 -1.86
CA GLU A 35 20.79 -8.88 -1.69
C GLU A 35 21.50 -7.54 -1.92
N LEU A 36 21.04 -6.73 -2.88
CA LEU A 36 21.59 -5.41 -3.17
C LEU A 36 21.33 -4.42 -2.02
N VAL A 37 20.14 -4.44 -1.42
CA VAL A 37 19.79 -3.53 -0.30
C VAL A 37 20.70 -3.76 0.91
N GLU A 38 21.19 -4.97 1.15
CA GLU A 38 22.11 -5.30 2.23
C GLU A 38 23.60 -5.25 1.80
N LEU A 39 23.89 -4.99 0.52
CA LEU A 39 25.25 -4.99 0.00
C LEU A 39 26.05 -3.81 0.55
N ALA A 40 27.04 -4.07 1.39
CA ALA A 40 27.97 -3.05 1.88
C ALA A 40 28.67 -2.33 0.72
N ASP A 41 28.82 -1.00 0.84
CA ASP A 41 29.35 -0.11 -0.21
C ASP A 41 28.60 -0.22 -1.56
N LEU A 42 27.27 -0.39 -1.52
CA LEU A 42 26.42 -0.60 -2.70
C LEU A 42 26.76 0.39 -3.83
N ASP A 43 26.70 1.69 -3.56
CA ASP A 43 26.94 2.73 -4.58
C ASP A 43 28.30 2.57 -5.27
N ARG A 44 29.38 2.33 -4.49
CA ARG A 44 30.73 2.14 -5.05
C ARG A 44 30.81 0.88 -5.89
N LYS A 45 30.17 -0.20 -5.46
CA LYS A 45 30.18 -1.49 -6.18
C LYS A 45 29.39 -1.39 -7.48
N VAL A 46 28.24 -0.71 -7.49
CA VAL A 46 27.46 -0.46 -8.71
C VAL A 46 28.28 0.35 -9.72
N ILE A 47 28.97 1.40 -9.27
CA ILE A 47 29.86 2.21 -10.14
C ILE A 47 31.01 1.37 -10.70
N ALA A 48 31.68 0.57 -9.85
CA ALA A 48 32.83 -0.22 -10.26
C ALA A 48 32.46 -1.42 -11.15
N LYS A 49 31.25 -1.98 -10.97
CA LYS A 49 30.77 -3.21 -11.60
C LYS A 49 29.27 -3.14 -11.91
N PRO A 50 28.85 -2.40 -12.96
CA PRO A 50 27.43 -2.24 -13.30
C PRO A 50 26.72 -3.57 -13.60
N GLU A 51 27.46 -4.62 -13.97
CA GLU A 51 26.92 -5.95 -14.23
C GLU A 51 26.17 -6.55 -13.04
N ILE A 52 26.52 -6.15 -11.80
CA ILE A 52 25.89 -6.69 -10.57
C ILE A 52 24.41 -6.30 -10.45
N VAL A 53 23.98 -5.24 -11.14
CA VAL A 53 22.57 -4.79 -11.15
C VAL A 53 21.88 -4.99 -12.51
N SER A 54 22.61 -5.38 -13.55
CA SER A 54 22.11 -5.42 -14.94
C SER A 54 20.80 -6.19 -15.14
N LYS A 55 20.64 -7.35 -14.49
CA LYS A 55 19.41 -8.15 -14.56
C LYS A 55 18.24 -7.48 -13.87
N PHE A 56 18.46 -6.98 -12.64
CA PHE A 56 17.47 -6.22 -11.89
C PHE A 56 17.03 -4.94 -12.63
N GLU A 57 17.97 -4.18 -13.18
CA GLU A 57 17.68 -2.99 -14.00
C GLU A 57 16.84 -3.31 -15.22
N SER A 58 17.15 -4.41 -15.90
CA SER A 58 16.37 -4.89 -17.05
C SER A 58 14.95 -5.27 -16.64
N ALA A 59 14.78 -5.89 -15.47
CA ALA A 59 13.47 -6.24 -14.92
C ALA A 59 12.66 -5.00 -14.55
N ILE A 60 13.28 -3.98 -13.93
CA ILE A 60 12.63 -2.69 -13.63
C ILE A 60 12.17 -2.01 -14.92
N ALA A 61 13.04 -1.88 -15.92
CA ALA A 61 12.69 -1.24 -17.18
C ALA A 61 11.52 -1.97 -17.89
N TYR A 62 11.52 -3.30 -17.86
CA TYR A 62 10.43 -4.10 -18.41
C TYR A 62 9.14 -3.91 -17.61
N ALA A 63 9.20 -3.96 -16.27
CA ALA A 63 8.03 -3.81 -15.41
C ALA A 63 7.38 -2.43 -15.54
N LEU A 64 8.16 -1.34 -15.58
CA LEU A 64 7.63 0.02 -15.75
C LEU A 64 6.77 0.16 -17.00
N LYS A 65 7.21 -0.46 -18.11
CA LYS A 65 6.45 -0.48 -19.36
C LYS A 65 5.14 -1.27 -19.22
N ASN A 66 5.18 -2.45 -18.60
CA ASN A 66 4.02 -3.34 -18.52
C ASN A 66 3.01 -2.94 -17.45
N ALA A 67 3.44 -2.26 -16.38
CA ALA A 67 2.56 -1.76 -15.34
C ALA A 67 1.85 -0.46 -15.75
N TYR A 68 2.58 0.50 -16.36
CA TYR A 68 2.09 1.88 -16.50
C TYR A 68 1.89 2.37 -17.93
N GLN A 69 2.48 1.71 -18.94
CA GLN A 69 2.43 2.17 -20.33
C GLN A 69 1.71 1.19 -21.28
N ALA A 70 1.51 -0.05 -20.85
CA ALA A 70 0.81 -1.05 -21.64
C ALA A 70 -0.72 -0.81 -21.60
N THR A 71 -1.39 -1.17 -22.70
CA THR A 71 -2.86 -1.07 -22.81
C THR A 71 -3.56 -1.99 -21.82
N ASN A 72 -2.93 -3.12 -21.49
CA ASN A 72 -3.34 -4.01 -20.43
C ASN A 72 -2.27 -4.00 -19.34
N SER A 73 -2.62 -3.42 -18.20
CA SER A 73 -1.78 -3.37 -17.00
C SER A 73 -1.51 -4.79 -16.47
N ASP A 74 -0.24 -5.11 -16.21
CA ASP A 74 0.21 -6.41 -15.67
C ASP A 74 0.34 -6.36 -14.13
N ASP A 75 -0.53 -7.09 -13.42
CA ASP A 75 -0.51 -7.21 -11.95
C ASP A 75 0.83 -7.73 -11.41
N ALA A 76 1.52 -8.60 -12.15
CA ALA A 76 2.83 -9.11 -11.71
C ALA A 76 3.92 -8.02 -11.79
N ALA A 77 3.83 -7.14 -12.79
CA ALA A 77 4.71 -5.98 -12.92
C ALA A 77 4.44 -4.96 -11.80
N HIS A 78 3.17 -4.67 -11.49
CA HIS A 78 2.81 -3.83 -10.34
C HIS A 78 3.34 -4.40 -9.04
N LEU A 79 3.09 -5.69 -8.77
CA LEU A 79 3.56 -6.34 -7.55
C LEU A 79 5.07 -6.24 -7.39
N PHE A 80 5.83 -6.53 -8.45
CA PHE A 80 7.29 -6.41 -8.44
C PHE A 80 7.75 -4.98 -8.11
N LEU A 81 7.21 -3.98 -8.80
CA LEU A 81 7.58 -2.58 -8.58
C LEU A 81 7.22 -2.09 -7.17
N GLN A 82 6.02 -2.43 -6.70
CA GLN A 82 5.54 -2.02 -5.38
C GLN A 82 6.31 -2.71 -4.24
N ARG A 83 6.76 -3.96 -4.42
CA ARG A 83 7.66 -4.63 -3.47
C ARG A 83 9.05 -4.01 -3.42
N VAL A 84 9.61 -3.67 -4.58
CA VAL A 84 10.90 -2.93 -4.66
C VAL A 84 10.76 -1.60 -3.93
N LEU A 85 9.72 -0.84 -4.25
CA LEU A 85 9.45 0.46 -3.63
C LEU A 85 9.26 0.34 -2.12
N TYR A 86 8.47 -0.63 -1.66
CA TYR A 86 8.28 -0.88 -0.24
C TYR A 86 9.59 -1.21 0.48
N ARG A 87 10.44 -2.08 -0.10
CA ARG A 87 11.74 -2.44 0.51
C ARG A 87 12.68 -1.24 0.63
N ILE A 88 12.61 -0.27 -0.28
CA ILE A 88 13.33 1.00 -0.13
C ILE A 88 12.69 1.84 0.98
N ASN A 89 11.37 2.01 0.94
CA ASN A 89 10.63 2.82 1.91
C ASN A 89 10.70 2.28 3.34
N ARG A 90 10.82 0.97 3.49
CA ARG A 90 11.04 0.26 4.76
C ARG A 90 12.23 0.85 5.53
N LEU A 91 13.28 1.27 4.83
CA LEU A 91 14.49 1.86 5.43
C LEU A 91 14.22 3.20 6.14
N ASN A 92 13.09 3.84 5.87
CA ASN A 92 12.68 5.07 6.53
C ASN A 92 12.11 4.82 7.94
N LEU A 93 11.76 3.57 8.27
CA LEU A 93 11.21 3.17 9.57
C LEU A 93 12.23 2.31 10.32
N PHE A 94 12.06 2.20 11.64
CA PHE A 94 12.92 1.38 12.48
C PHE A 94 12.20 0.12 12.94
N TRP A 95 12.81 -1.05 12.70
CA TRP A 95 12.18 -2.37 12.85
C TRP A 95 12.75 -3.20 13.99
N PHE A 96 13.69 -2.65 14.77
CA PHE A 96 14.39 -3.37 15.85
C PHE A 96 15.10 -4.67 15.38
N ASP A 97 15.47 -4.72 14.10
CA ASP A 97 16.28 -5.78 13.50
C ASP A 97 17.77 -5.39 13.42
N ASP A 98 18.57 -6.20 12.73
CA ASP A 98 20.01 -5.97 12.62
C ASP A 98 20.32 -4.62 11.97
N LEU A 99 21.10 -3.77 12.67
CA LEU A 99 21.46 -2.43 12.22
C LEU A 99 22.16 -2.41 10.85
N ARG A 100 22.77 -3.52 10.42
CA ARG A 100 23.40 -3.64 9.10
C ARG A 100 22.38 -3.54 7.96
N ARG A 101 21.10 -3.79 8.21
CA ARG A 101 20.02 -3.66 7.22
C ARG A 101 19.74 -2.22 6.79
N TYR A 102 20.20 -1.24 7.57
CA TYR A 102 20.04 0.20 7.27
C TYR A 102 21.26 0.78 6.53
N THR A 103 22.28 -0.03 6.22
CA THR A 103 23.56 0.42 5.62
C THR A 103 23.36 1.28 4.36
N ASN A 104 22.31 1.01 3.60
CA ASN A 104 22.03 1.68 2.33
C ASN A 104 20.85 2.67 2.39
N GLU A 105 20.38 3.08 3.58
CA GLU A 105 19.25 4.05 3.73
C GLU A 105 19.51 5.40 3.02
N ARG A 106 20.77 5.74 2.76
CA ARG A 106 21.20 6.95 2.03
C ARG A 106 21.84 6.68 0.66
N SER A 107 21.67 5.47 0.12
CA SER A 107 22.25 5.09 -1.17
C SER A 107 21.69 5.94 -2.32
N ASN A 108 22.58 6.45 -3.18
CA ASN A 108 22.17 7.16 -4.40
C ASN A 108 21.55 6.20 -5.42
N TYR A 109 22.04 4.96 -5.48
CA TYR A 109 21.48 3.93 -6.34
C TYR A 109 20.03 3.62 -5.96
N LEU A 110 19.75 3.34 -4.68
CA LEU A 110 18.39 3.06 -4.23
C LEU A 110 17.47 4.26 -4.42
N LYS A 111 17.97 5.48 -4.17
CA LYS A 111 17.24 6.71 -4.47
C LYS A 111 16.85 6.78 -5.96
N ASN A 112 17.76 6.51 -6.88
CA ASN A 112 17.46 6.55 -8.32
C ASN A 112 16.40 5.51 -8.72
N ILE A 113 16.45 4.31 -8.15
CA ILE A 113 15.42 3.28 -8.38
C ILE A 113 14.06 3.77 -7.89
N ARG A 114 13.98 4.27 -6.64
CA ARG A 114 12.75 4.81 -6.07
C ARG A 114 12.17 5.91 -6.96
N ASP A 115 12.96 6.93 -7.27
CA ASP A 115 12.51 8.11 -8.00
C ASP A 115 11.97 7.70 -9.41
N ARG A 116 12.61 6.73 -10.10
CA ARG A 116 12.14 6.20 -11.40
C ARG A 116 10.81 5.46 -11.32
N ILE A 117 10.60 4.69 -10.24
CA ILE A 117 9.34 3.96 -10.03
C ILE A 117 8.24 4.96 -9.67
N GLU A 118 8.51 5.85 -8.71
CA GLU A 118 7.55 6.85 -8.25
C GLU A 118 7.13 7.80 -9.37
N GLU A 119 8.04 8.27 -10.21
CA GLU A 119 7.71 9.18 -11.32
C GLU A 119 6.70 8.54 -12.29
N ALA A 120 7.02 7.37 -12.82
CA ALA A 120 6.14 6.67 -13.77
C ALA A 120 4.81 6.24 -13.12
N TRP A 121 4.86 5.80 -11.86
CA TRP A 121 3.68 5.38 -11.14
C TRP A 121 2.77 6.56 -10.79
N GLN A 122 3.31 7.70 -10.35
CA GLN A 122 2.50 8.88 -10.05
C GLN A 122 1.87 9.49 -11.30
N GLU A 123 2.56 9.49 -12.44
CA GLU A 123 1.96 9.87 -13.72
C GLU A 123 0.73 8.99 -14.03
N TRP A 124 0.86 7.67 -13.84
CA TRP A 124 -0.23 6.72 -14.02
C TRP A 124 -1.37 6.92 -13.02
N GLU A 125 -1.09 7.13 -11.73
CA GLU A 125 -2.13 7.39 -10.72
C GLU A 125 -2.88 8.69 -11.02
N LEU A 126 -2.17 9.78 -11.35
CA LEU A 126 -2.77 11.08 -11.62
C LEU A 126 -3.65 11.09 -12.87
N ALA A 127 -3.42 10.20 -13.83
CA ALA A 127 -4.24 10.06 -15.03
C ALA A 127 -5.69 9.63 -14.74
N HIS A 128 -6.00 9.15 -13.53
CA HIS A 128 -7.35 8.79 -13.10
C HIS A 128 -8.18 10.00 -12.60
N PHE A 129 -7.58 11.18 -12.46
CA PHE A 129 -8.21 12.34 -11.84
C PHE A 129 -8.30 13.53 -12.81
N ASN A 130 -9.41 14.26 -12.73
CA ASN A 130 -9.57 15.54 -13.40
C ASN A 130 -8.98 16.67 -12.54
N LEU A 131 -7.70 16.95 -12.72
CA LEU A 131 -6.99 17.95 -11.89
C LEU A 131 -7.54 19.36 -12.07
N GLU A 132 -8.02 19.72 -13.27
CA GLU A 132 -8.60 21.04 -13.54
C GLU A 132 -9.88 21.26 -12.74
N GLU A 133 -10.73 20.23 -12.65
CA GLU A 133 -11.95 20.28 -11.85
C GLU A 133 -11.66 20.42 -10.35
N LEU A 134 -10.69 19.67 -9.83
CA LEU A 134 -10.27 19.79 -8.43
C LEU A 134 -9.74 21.19 -8.11
N GLN A 135 -8.98 21.79 -9.03
CA GLN A 135 -8.42 23.14 -8.88
C GLN A 135 -9.48 24.24 -8.90
N GLN A 136 -10.61 24.01 -9.57
CA GLN A 136 -11.72 24.97 -9.66
C GLN A 136 -12.78 24.77 -8.54
N ALA A 137 -12.67 23.69 -7.77
CA ALA A 137 -13.66 23.35 -6.74
C ALA A 137 -13.63 24.30 -5.53
N ASN A 138 -14.79 24.49 -4.90
CA ASN A 138 -14.86 25.06 -3.56
C ASN A 138 -14.39 24.00 -2.56
N VAL A 139 -13.10 24.02 -2.22
CA VAL A 139 -12.44 22.96 -1.43
C VAL A 139 -13.15 22.68 -0.11
N LYS A 140 -13.50 23.71 0.67
CA LYS A 140 -14.12 23.51 1.99
C LYS A 140 -15.48 22.84 1.89
N GLN A 141 -16.30 23.25 0.92
CA GLN A 141 -17.57 22.61 0.65
C GLN A 141 -17.36 21.17 0.18
N ALA A 142 -16.47 20.97 -0.79
CA ALA A 142 -16.27 19.71 -1.47
C ALA A 142 -15.65 18.63 -0.56
N ILE A 143 -14.77 18.98 0.38
CA ILE A 143 -14.22 18.03 1.37
C ILE A 143 -15.25 17.69 2.46
N THR A 144 -16.09 18.65 2.86
CA THR A 144 -17.19 18.41 3.81
C THR A 144 -18.23 17.46 3.22
N GLU A 145 -18.60 17.66 1.96
CA GLU A 145 -19.55 16.80 1.25
C GLU A 145 -19.01 15.37 1.05
N ARG A 146 -17.72 15.23 0.71
CA ARG A 146 -17.04 13.93 0.67
C ARG A 146 -17.06 13.24 2.02
N GLY A 147 -16.67 13.95 3.08
CA GLY A 147 -16.66 13.41 4.44
C GLY A 147 -18.05 12.94 4.88
N ALA A 148 -19.10 13.71 4.58
CA ALA A 148 -20.47 13.31 4.88
C ALA A 148 -20.93 12.06 4.10
N ALA A 149 -20.50 11.90 2.84
CA ALA A 149 -20.83 10.74 2.03
C ALA A 149 -20.09 9.46 2.47
N ASP A 150 -18.87 9.61 2.98
CA ASP A 150 -18.00 8.48 3.35
C ASP A 150 -18.09 8.09 4.84
N LEU A 151 -18.77 8.89 5.67
CA LEU A 151 -18.96 8.61 7.09
C LEU A 151 -19.80 7.35 7.36
N ASP A 152 -20.84 7.11 6.55
CA ASP A 152 -21.71 5.93 6.65
C ASP A 152 -22.24 5.53 5.25
N PRO A 153 -21.36 5.02 4.37
CA PRO A 153 -21.73 4.66 3.02
C PRO A 153 -22.63 3.42 3.01
N ALA A 154 -23.47 3.31 1.98
CA ALA A 154 -24.23 2.09 1.76
C ALA A 154 -23.30 0.88 1.52
N LEU A 155 -23.68 -0.29 2.02
CA LEU A 155 -22.90 -1.51 1.82
C LEU A 155 -22.78 -1.85 0.32
N SER A 156 -21.55 -1.85 -0.17
CA SER A 156 -21.18 -2.50 -1.43
C SER A 156 -21.28 -4.02 -1.32
N ASP A 157 -21.25 -4.73 -2.45
CA ASP A 157 -21.24 -6.20 -2.47
C ASP A 157 -20.03 -6.77 -1.73
N ASP A 158 -18.87 -6.13 -1.85
CA ASP A 158 -17.65 -6.52 -1.15
C ASP A 158 -17.75 -6.25 0.35
N SER A 159 -18.29 -5.09 0.76
CA SER A 159 -18.54 -4.80 2.19
C SER A 159 -19.55 -5.78 2.79
N ARG A 160 -20.58 -6.14 2.02
CA ARG A 160 -21.57 -7.15 2.42
C ARG A 160 -20.94 -8.52 2.58
N TYR A 161 -20.08 -8.93 1.65
CA TYR A 161 -19.34 -10.18 1.77
C TYR A 161 -18.50 -10.22 3.06
N LEU A 162 -17.69 -9.17 3.30
CA LEU A 162 -16.86 -9.06 4.49
C LEU A 162 -17.70 -9.15 5.77
N ARG A 163 -18.82 -8.42 5.80
CA ARG A 163 -19.70 -8.32 6.97
C ARG A 163 -20.49 -9.59 7.28
N GLU A 164 -21.06 -10.21 6.25
CA GLU A 164 -22.17 -11.17 6.39
C GLU A 164 -21.82 -12.60 5.93
N GLN A 165 -20.81 -12.77 5.07
CA GLN A 165 -20.59 -14.03 4.34
C GLN A 165 -19.22 -14.66 4.56
N MET A 166 -18.25 -13.88 5.04
CA MET A 166 -16.87 -14.30 5.21
C MET A 166 -16.73 -15.42 6.26
N THR A 167 -16.03 -16.50 5.91
CA THR A 167 -15.73 -17.59 6.85
C THR A 167 -14.49 -17.29 7.69
N GLU A 168 -14.14 -18.16 8.65
CA GLU A 168 -12.90 -18.02 9.42
C GLU A 168 -11.65 -18.00 8.53
N ALA A 169 -11.59 -18.83 7.47
CA ALA A 169 -10.47 -18.83 6.53
C ALA A 169 -10.33 -17.50 5.78
N GLY A 170 -11.46 -16.92 5.37
CA GLY A 170 -11.50 -15.57 4.80
C GLY A 170 -11.06 -14.51 5.80
N TYR A 171 -11.55 -14.60 7.04
CA TYR A 171 -11.21 -13.67 8.12
C TYR A 171 -9.71 -13.69 8.44
N ARG A 172 -9.12 -14.88 8.64
CA ARG A 172 -7.67 -15.07 8.82
C ARG A 172 -6.88 -14.50 7.64
N ARG A 173 -7.38 -14.60 6.41
CA ARG A 173 -6.73 -14.00 5.23
C ARG A 173 -6.75 -12.47 5.28
N VAL A 174 -7.88 -11.88 5.65
CA VAL A 174 -8.00 -10.43 5.85
C VAL A 174 -7.04 -9.97 6.94
N LEU A 175 -6.97 -10.67 8.07
CA LEU A 175 -6.03 -10.34 9.15
C LEU A 175 -4.57 -10.47 8.72
N ALA A 176 -4.22 -11.52 7.97
CA ALA A 176 -2.87 -11.72 7.47
C ALA A 176 -2.44 -10.55 6.57
N ILE A 177 -3.28 -10.11 5.65
CA ILE A 177 -2.98 -8.94 4.80
C ILE A 177 -2.99 -7.65 5.61
N GLY A 178 -3.99 -7.45 6.48
CA GLY A 178 -4.11 -6.25 7.32
C GLY A 178 -2.96 -6.08 8.31
N SER A 179 -2.33 -7.18 8.74
CA SER A 179 -1.16 -7.15 9.63
C SER A 179 0.03 -6.37 9.05
N PHE A 180 0.07 -6.24 7.72
CA PHE A 180 1.08 -5.45 7.01
C PHE A 180 1.14 -3.99 7.48
N ASP A 181 -0.01 -3.41 7.83
CA ASP A 181 -0.08 -2.04 8.35
C ASP A 181 -0.46 -2.01 9.84
N GLY A 182 -1.42 -2.84 10.26
CA GLY A 182 -1.94 -2.81 11.63
C GLY A 182 -0.88 -3.07 12.70
N LEU A 183 0.20 -3.82 12.40
CA LEU A 183 1.30 -4.03 13.34
C LEU A 183 2.26 -2.85 13.45
N VAL A 184 2.26 -1.93 12.48
CA VAL A 184 3.15 -0.75 12.41
C VAL A 184 2.39 0.58 12.38
N GLU A 185 1.10 0.55 12.69
CA GLU A 185 0.19 1.68 12.71
C GLU A 185 0.73 2.91 13.46
N GLY A 186 0.38 4.10 12.95
CA GLY A 186 0.86 5.39 13.42
C GLY A 186 2.27 5.77 12.94
N SER A 187 3.05 4.83 12.39
CA SER A 187 4.43 5.11 11.91
C SER A 187 4.46 6.18 10.81
N ARG A 188 3.44 6.22 9.94
CA ARG A 188 3.37 7.16 8.82
C ARG A 188 3.14 8.59 9.29
N LEU A 189 2.15 8.80 10.16
CA LEU A 189 1.81 10.11 10.73
C LEU A 189 3.01 10.73 11.45
N SER A 190 3.84 9.92 12.12
CA SER A 190 5.05 10.42 12.80
C SER A 190 6.00 11.21 11.89
N ARG A 191 6.01 10.93 10.58
CA ARG A 191 6.95 11.50 9.60
C ARG A 191 6.60 12.93 9.17
N ILE A 192 5.38 13.38 9.43
CA ILE A 192 4.93 14.73 9.05
C ILE A 192 4.89 15.72 10.22
N LEU A 193 5.23 15.26 11.43
CA LEU A 193 5.21 16.09 12.64
C LEU A 193 6.51 16.89 12.88
N GLY A 194 7.58 16.62 12.14
CA GLY A 194 8.82 17.39 12.25
C GLY A 194 8.67 18.79 11.65
N GLY A 195 8.87 19.85 12.43
CA GLY A 195 8.81 21.23 11.93
C GLY A 195 8.44 22.26 12.99
N ALA A 196 7.96 23.43 12.55
CA ALA A 196 7.42 24.47 13.42
C ALA A 196 5.96 24.18 13.78
N ALA A 197 5.61 24.38 15.05
CA ALA A 197 4.27 24.06 15.57
C ALA A 197 3.25 25.19 15.38
N ASN A 198 2.04 24.76 15.05
CA ASN A 198 0.79 25.53 15.07
C ASN A 198 -0.33 24.62 15.58
N ASP A 199 -1.56 25.12 15.65
CA ASP A 199 -2.70 24.35 16.16
C ASP A 199 -2.95 23.06 15.37
N ILE A 200 -2.73 23.08 14.05
CA ILE A 200 -2.85 21.90 13.18
C ILE A 200 -1.80 20.84 13.55
N GLN A 201 -0.53 21.23 13.73
CA GLN A 201 0.53 20.30 14.15
C GLN A 201 0.27 19.74 15.56
N CYS A 202 -0.29 20.55 16.47
CA CYS A 202 -0.72 20.10 17.79
C CYS A 202 -1.85 19.06 17.70
N MET A 203 -2.82 19.26 16.80
CA MET A 203 -3.91 18.30 16.58
C MET A 203 -3.39 16.98 15.99
N LEU A 204 -2.55 17.04 14.96
CA LEU A 204 -1.94 15.84 14.37
C LEU A 204 -1.06 15.09 15.39
N THR A 205 -0.37 15.81 16.28
CA THR A 205 0.38 15.20 17.38
C THR A 205 -0.56 14.50 18.36
N ARG A 206 -1.72 15.08 18.66
CA ARG A 206 -2.73 14.45 19.51
C ARG A 206 -3.25 13.15 18.89
N VAL A 207 -3.59 13.15 17.61
CA VAL A 207 -3.98 11.93 16.87
C VAL A 207 -2.89 10.87 17.02
N LEU A 208 -1.63 11.20 16.72
CA LEU A 208 -0.51 10.26 16.87
C LEU A 208 -0.38 9.72 18.31
N MET A 209 -0.55 10.58 19.32
CA MET A 209 -0.46 10.15 20.72
C MET A 209 -1.56 9.15 21.07
N GLU A 210 -2.77 9.31 20.53
CA GLU A 210 -3.88 8.37 20.72
C GLU A 210 -3.56 7.02 20.02
N GLU A 211 -3.10 7.04 18.77
CA GLU A 211 -2.63 5.84 18.04
C GLU A 211 -1.53 5.07 18.78
N TYR A 212 -0.63 5.79 19.46
CA TYR A 212 0.45 5.23 20.26
C TYR A 212 0.04 4.84 21.69
N GLY A 213 -1.26 4.79 22.00
CA GLY A 213 -1.76 4.41 23.32
C GLY A 213 -1.28 5.37 24.42
N ASN A 214 -1.08 6.64 24.07
CA ASN A 214 -0.43 7.67 24.89
C ASN A 214 0.96 7.24 25.41
N GLY A 215 1.73 6.54 24.55
CA GLY A 215 3.08 6.06 24.85
C GLY A 215 3.14 4.79 25.70
N ARG A 216 2.00 4.12 25.94
CA ARG A 216 1.95 2.85 26.67
C ARG A 216 1.79 1.72 25.68
N LEU A 217 2.80 0.86 25.56
CA LEU A 217 2.78 -0.26 24.62
C LEU A 217 1.51 -1.12 24.78
N SER A 218 1.11 -1.46 26.01
CA SER A 218 -0.11 -2.23 26.28
C SER A 218 -1.43 -1.57 25.83
N ARG A 219 -1.38 -0.32 25.38
CA ARG A 219 -2.52 0.45 24.84
C ARG A 219 -2.27 0.93 23.41
N LYS A 220 -1.10 0.66 22.82
CA LYS A 220 -0.84 0.99 21.43
C LYS A 220 -1.79 0.17 20.57
N HIS A 221 -2.38 0.78 19.55
CA HIS A 221 -3.37 0.11 18.70
C HIS A 221 -2.83 -1.20 18.10
N SER A 222 -1.56 -1.19 17.64
CA SER A 222 -0.89 -2.39 17.15
C SER A 222 -0.76 -3.54 18.16
N THR A 223 -0.83 -3.28 19.48
CA THR A 223 -0.89 -4.34 20.49
C THR A 223 -2.25 -5.05 20.50
N TYR A 224 -3.35 -4.33 20.25
CA TYR A 224 -4.66 -4.95 20.06
C TYR A 224 -4.69 -5.77 18.76
N PHE A 225 -4.05 -5.29 17.68
CA PHE A 225 -3.92 -6.06 16.44
C PHE A 225 -3.14 -7.36 16.66
N ALA A 226 -2.00 -7.29 17.35
CA ALA A 226 -1.19 -8.47 17.68
C ALA A 226 -1.94 -9.45 18.58
N GLN A 227 -2.75 -8.95 19.53
CA GLN A 227 -3.60 -9.79 20.37
C GLN A 227 -4.67 -10.52 19.53
N MET A 228 -5.32 -9.81 18.61
CA MET A 228 -6.27 -10.41 17.67
C MET A 228 -5.63 -11.53 16.84
N LEU A 229 -4.41 -11.33 16.31
CA LEU A 229 -3.67 -12.40 15.62
C LEU A 229 -3.34 -13.59 16.53
N THR A 230 -2.99 -13.33 17.79
CA THR A 230 -2.64 -14.36 18.79
C THR A 230 -3.82 -15.31 19.05
N GLU A 231 -5.06 -14.79 19.09
CA GLU A 231 -6.28 -15.60 19.28
C GLU A 231 -6.49 -16.62 18.14
N PHE A 232 -5.94 -16.36 16.97
CA PHE A 232 -5.96 -17.27 15.81
C PHE A 232 -4.67 -18.12 15.67
N GLU A 233 -3.76 -18.04 16.64
CA GLU A 233 -2.42 -18.65 16.58
C GLU A 233 -1.62 -18.20 15.34
N MET A 234 -1.83 -16.94 14.92
CA MET A 234 -1.16 -16.36 13.76
C MET A 234 0.18 -15.73 14.13
N ASN A 235 1.04 -15.56 13.12
CA ASN A 235 2.29 -14.85 13.27
C ASN A 235 2.01 -13.37 13.59
N THR A 236 2.61 -12.87 14.67
CA THR A 236 2.46 -11.49 15.16
C THR A 236 3.64 -10.59 14.80
N GLU A 237 4.67 -11.14 14.15
CA GLU A 237 5.81 -10.36 13.70
C GLU A 237 5.42 -9.46 12.52
N PRO A 238 5.80 -8.17 12.53
CA PRO A 238 5.64 -7.30 11.37
C PRO A 238 6.22 -7.94 10.10
N GLU A 239 5.56 -7.73 8.97
CA GLU A 239 5.94 -8.33 7.66
C GLU A 239 5.84 -9.87 7.61
N GLY A 240 5.31 -10.54 8.64
CA GLY A 240 5.22 -12.01 8.71
C GLY A 240 4.38 -12.68 7.62
N TYR A 241 3.50 -11.90 6.96
CA TYR A 241 2.64 -12.33 5.85
C TYR A 241 2.88 -11.53 4.57
N PHE A 242 4.06 -10.89 4.42
CA PHE A 242 4.38 -10.01 3.29
C PHE A 242 4.10 -10.63 1.91
N ASP A 243 4.34 -11.94 1.76
CA ASP A 243 4.09 -12.65 0.50
C ASP A 243 2.62 -12.69 0.07
N LEU A 244 1.69 -12.49 1.01
CA LEU A 244 0.25 -12.50 0.75
C LEU A 244 -0.30 -11.11 0.40
N VAL A 245 0.49 -10.06 0.59
CA VAL A 245 0.05 -8.67 0.39
C VAL A 245 -0.04 -8.38 -1.11
N PRO A 246 -1.24 -8.06 -1.63
CA PRO A 246 -1.42 -7.76 -3.04
C PRO A 246 -0.82 -6.39 -3.39
N TRP A 247 -0.55 -6.15 -4.68
CA TRP A 247 0.13 -4.94 -5.12
C TRP A 247 -0.67 -3.68 -4.80
N GLU A 248 -2.00 -3.77 -4.78
CA GLU A 248 -2.90 -2.67 -4.47
C GLU A 248 -2.74 -2.18 -3.03
N VAL A 249 -2.54 -3.10 -2.07
CA VAL A 249 -2.27 -2.76 -0.67
C VAL A 249 -0.88 -2.14 -0.51
N LEU A 250 0.12 -2.70 -1.21
CA LEU A 250 1.48 -2.13 -1.22
C LEU A 250 1.49 -0.73 -1.85
N ALA A 251 0.71 -0.52 -2.90
CA ALA A 251 0.53 0.78 -3.54
C ALA A 251 -0.02 1.81 -2.55
N SER A 252 -1.07 1.49 -1.80
CA SER A 252 -1.60 2.42 -0.77
C SER A 252 -0.55 2.78 0.30
N ALA A 253 0.24 1.80 0.76
CA ALA A 253 1.31 2.06 1.72
C ALA A 253 2.45 2.92 1.13
N ASN A 254 2.89 2.61 -0.09
CA ASN A 254 3.94 3.36 -0.77
C ASN A 254 3.52 4.78 -1.14
N HIS A 255 2.24 5.00 -1.45
CA HIS A 255 1.71 6.33 -1.70
C HIS A 255 1.83 7.18 -0.44
N ASN A 256 1.45 6.63 0.71
CA ASN A 256 1.64 7.29 2.00
C ASN A 256 3.12 7.60 2.30
N PHE A 257 4.06 6.70 1.99
CA PHE A 257 5.49 7.00 2.11
C PHE A 257 5.89 8.20 1.25
N LEU A 258 5.52 8.22 -0.03
CA LEU A 258 5.80 9.36 -0.92
C LEU A 258 5.22 10.66 -0.35
N MET A 259 3.96 10.63 0.10
CA MET A 259 3.27 11.80 0.65
C MET A 259 3.95 12.34 1.91
N THR A 260 4.43 11.46 2.78
CA THR A 260 5.05 11.85 4.06
C THR A 260 6.51 12.28 3.91
N GLU A 261 7.23 11.75 2.91
CA GLU A 261 8.63 12.11 2.62
C GLU A 261 8.78 13.41 1.84
N CYS A 262 7.82 13.73 0.97
CA CYS A 262 7.85 14.95 0.19
C CYS A 262 6.96 16.03 0.82
N LYS A 263 7.57 16.99 1.52
CA LYS A 263 6.83 18.07 2.22
C LYS A 263 5.97 18.96 1.30
N ARG A 264 6.24 18.98 -0.02
CA ARG A 264 5.36 19.61 -1.02
C ARG A 264 3.96 18.98 -1.04
N TYR A 265 3.82 17.73 -0.63
CA TYR A 265 2.58 16.96 -0.56
C TYR A 265 1.94 16.98 0.83
N TYR A 266 2.35 17.87 1.73
CA TYR A 266 1.77 17.96 3.08
C TYR A 266 0.24 18.13 3.06
N LEU A 267 -0.30 19.01 2.22
CA LEU A 267 -1.75 19.15 2.05
C LEU A 267 -2.40 17.86 1.53
N ARG A 268 -1.78 17.24 0.53
CA ARG A 268 -2.25 15.99 -0.07
C ARG A 268 -2.30 14.85 0.95
N TYR A 269 -1.25 14.69 1.76
CA TYR A 269 -1.24 13.73 2.86
C TYR A 269 -2.40 13.95 3.84
N ASN A 270 -2.61 15.20 4.29
CA ASN A 270 -3.67 15.51 5.24
C ASN A 270 -5.07 15.31 4.64
N GLY A 271 -5.23 15.50 3.33
CA GLY A 271 -6.45 15.13 2.61
C GLY A 271 -6.73 13.63 2.66
N GLY A 272 -5.72 12.81 2.36
CA GLY A 272 -5.81 11.35 2.44
C GLY A 272 -6.06 10.86 3.86
N LEU A 273 -5.35 11.41 4.85
CA LEU A 273 -5.58 11.09 6.27
C LEU A 273 -7.00 11.49 6.71
N THR A 274 -7.55 12.60 6.20
CA THR A 274 -8.94 12.97 6.48
C THR A 274 -9.92 11.93 5.96
N TYR A 275 -9.72 11.41 4.74
CA TYR A 275 -10.55 10.30 4.24
C TYR A 275 -10.41 9.06 5.13
N PHE A 276 -9.18 8.67 5.47
CA PHE A 276 -8.91 7.48 6.28
C PHE A 276 -9.66 7.53 7.62
N GLU A 277 -9.53 8.64 8.36
CA GLU A 277 -10.17 8.80 9.67
C GLU A 277 -11.70 8.94 9.60
N VAL A 278 -12.25 9.45 8.49
CA VAL A 278 -13.70 9.56 8.30
C VAL A 278 -14.33 8.21 7.91
N ALA A 279 -13.70 7.50 6.97
CA ALA A 279 -14.25 6.27 6.40
C ALA A 279 -13.92 5.01 7.22
N GLY A 280 -12.82 5.03 7.99
CA GLY A 280 -12.33 3.93 8.82
C GLY A 280 -13.41 3.24 9.65
N PRO A 281 -14.18 3.98 10.50
CA PRO A 281 -15.25 3.40 11.31
C PRO A 281 -16.25 2.53 10.54
N ALA A 282 -16.67 2.96 9.35
CA ALA A 282 -17.62 2.22 8.54
C ALA A 282 -17.03 0.88 8.05
N ALA A 283 -15.76 0.87 7.65
CA ALA A 283 -15.05 -0.35 7.29
C ALA A 283 -14.87 -1.28 8.50
N TYR A 284 -14.43 -0.75 9.64
CA TYR A 284 -14.21 -1.54 10.86
C TYR A 284 -15.50 -2.16 11.41
N ARG A 285 -16.66 -1.51 11.27
CA ARG A 285 -17.96 -2.11 11.61
C ARG A 285 -18.25 -3.37 10.80
N ASN A 286 -17.78 -3.49 9.56
CA ASN A 286 -17.93 -4.72 8.76
C ASN A 286 -17.08 -5.86 9.34
N TYR A 287 -15.81 -5.60 9.68
CA TYR A 287 -14.93 -6.61 10.28
C TYR A 287 -15.38 -7.03 11.68
N LEU A 288 -15.90 -6.10 12.48
CA LEU A 288 -16.48 -6.39 13.79
C LEU A 288 -17.73 -7.28 13.67
N ALA A 289 -18.64 -6.98 12.75
CA ALA A 289 -19.80 -7.82 12.51
C ALA A 289 -19.42 -9.23 12.04
N ALA A 290 -18.38 -9.35 11.20
CA ALA A 290 -17.85 -10.65 10.79
C ALA A 290 -17.32 -11.44 11.99
N ALA A 291 -16.54 -10.78 12.87
CA ALA A 291 -16.02 -11.37 14.10
C ALA A 291 -17.14 -11.86 15.03
N GLN A 292 -18.21 -11.07 15.17
CA GLN A 292 -19.40 -11.44 15.96
C GLN A 292 -20.12 -12.66 15.37
N ASN A 293 -20.28 -12.70 14.04
CA ASN A 293 -20.90 -13.83 13.34
C ASN A 293 -20.08 -15.13 13.48
N LEU A 294 -18.75 -15.02 13.56
CA LEU A 294 -17.84 -16.13 13.81
C LEU A 294 -17.75 -16.53 15.29
N GLY A 295 -18.38 -15.78 16.20
CA GLY A 295 -18.38 -16.06 17.64
C GLY A 295 -17.02 -15.82 18.30
N LEU A 296 -16.23 -14.85 17.80
CA LEU A 296 -14.91 -14.54 18.34
C LEU A 296 -14.97 -13.89 19.73
N SER A 297 -13.86 -13.97 20.47
CA SER A 297 -13.72 -13.38 21.81
C SER A 297 -13.72 -11.85 21.79
N GLU A 298 -14.04 -11.22 22.92
CA GLU A 298 -13.89 -9.75 23.07
C GLU A 298 -12.44 -9.30 22.79
N ALA A 299 -11.45 -10.12 23.18
CA ALA A 299 -10.05 -9.88 22.90
C ALA A 299 -9.75 -9.82 21.38
N ALA A 300 -10.32 -10.74 20.61
CA ALA A 300 -10.18 -10.75 19.15
C ALA A 300 -10.91 -9.58 18.46
N MET A 301 -11.98 -9.05 19.07
CA MET A 301 -12.73 -7.91 18.55
C MET A 301 -12.17 -6.55 18.98
N GLY A 302 -11.30 -6.52 20.00
CA GLY A 302 -10.88 -5.29 20.67
C GLY A 302 -10.21 -4.24 19.77
N TYR A 303 -9.47 -4.66 18.73
CA TYR A 303 -8.87 -3.73 17.77
C TYR A 303 -9.94 -2.95 16.98
N TRP A 304 -10.99 -3.63 16.50
CA TRP A 304 -12.07 -2.99 15.75
C TRP A 304 -12.94 -2.09 16.64
N GLU A 305 -13.25 -2.54 17.86
CA GLU A 305 -14.02 -1.75 18.83
C GLU A 305 -13.30 -0.47 19.27
N LEU A 306 -11.98 -0.51 19.35
CA LEU A 306 -11.15 0.64 19.68
C LEU A 306 -11.26 1.71 18.59
N HIS A 307 -11.01 1.35 17.33
CA HIS A 307 -11.08 2.27 16.20
C HIS A 307 -12.49 2.84 15.99
N ILE A 308 -13.53 2.01 16.09
CA ILE A 308 -14.92 2.51 15.97
C ILE A 308 -15.22 3.58 17.03
N ARG A 309 -14.62 3.48 18.24
CA ARG A 309 -14.87 4.40 19.35
C ARG A 309 -14.05 5.68 19.26
N GLU A 310 -12.78 5.58 18.92
CA GLU A 310 -11.87 6.74 18.90
C GLU A 310 -11.97 7.51 17.57
N ASP A 311 -12.12 6.82 16.44
CA ASP A 311 -11.98 7.43 15.11
C ASP A 311 -13.20 8.27 14.70
N GLU A 312 -14.39 8.04 15.31
CA GLU A 312 -15.53 8.97 15.13
C GLU A 312 -15.19 10.40 15.61
N ARG A 313 -14.19 10.55 16.49
CA ARG A 313 -13.64 11.86 16.87
C ARG A 313 -12.49 12.26 15.95
N HIS A 314 -11.62 11.32 15.55
CA HIS A 314 -10.48 11.62 14.69
C HIS A 314 -10.95 12.14 13.33
N GLY A 315 -11.97 11.54 12.72
CA GLY A 315 -12.55 12.03 11.47
C GLY A 315 -13.06 13.48 11.59
N ARG A 316 -13.67 13.82 12.73
CA ARG A 316 -14.08 15.21 13.03
C ARG A 316 -12.88 16.14 13.22
N TRP A 317 -11.86 15.74 13.97
CA TRP A 317 -10.64 16.55 14.13
C TRP A 317 -9.91 16.75 12.82
N MET A 318 -9.79 15.71 12.00
CA MET A 318 -9.16 15.80 10.69
C MET A 318 -9.92 16.73 9.77
N LEU A 319 -11.25 16.72 9.78
CA LEU A 319 -12.04 17.64 8.96
C LEU A 319 -12.01 19.07 9.52
N ASP A 320 -12.45 19.26 10.77
CA ASP A 320 -12.74 20.57 11.36
C ASP A 320 -11.48 21.29 11.86
N ASP A 321 -10.52 20.56 12.43
CA ASP A 321 -9.34 21.12 13.09
C ASP A 321 -8.06 21.01 12.24
N VAL A 322 -8.07 20.24 11.14
CA VAL A 322 -6.93 20.08 10.22
C VAL A 322 -7.25 20.53 8.80
N ALA A 323 -8.16 19.86 8.09
CA ALA A 323 -8.35 20.07 6.66
C ALA A 323 -8.98 21.42 6.33
N LEU A 324 -10.02 21.84 7.04
CA LEU A 324 -10.66 23.15 6.85
C LEU A 324 -9.68 24.31 7.19
N PRO A 325 -8.94 24.30 8.31
CA PRO A 325 -7.89 25.27 8.58
C PRO A 325 -6.77 25.28 7.54
N LEU A 326 -6.33 24.12 7.05
CA LEU A 326 -5.34 24.04 5.97
C LEU A 326 -5.85 24.66 4.67
N ALA A 327 -7.13 24.47 4.35
CA ALA A 327 -7.74 25.11 3.18
C ALA A 327 -7.77 26.64 3.30
N ASP A 328 -7.98 27.17 4.50
CA ASP A 328 -7.93 28.62 4.77
C ASP A 328 -6.49 29.17 4.73
N MET A 329 -5.49 28.40 5.19
CA MET A 329 -4.08 28.79 5.16
C MET A 329 -3.46 28.78 3.77
N TYR A 330 -3.92 27.89 2.88
CA TYR A 330 -3.34 27.65 1.55
C TYR A 330 -4.41 27.72 0.44
N PRO A 331 -5.13 28.85 0.27
CA PRO A 331 -6.30 28.91 -0.60
C PRO A 331 -6.02 28.55 -2.07
N GLU A 332 -4.81 28.86 -2.57
CA GLU A 332 -4.40 28.54 -3.94
C GLU A 332 -3.95 27.09 -4.13
N GLN A 333 -3.58 26.38 -3.06
CA GLN A 333 -3.10 24.99 -3.09
C GLN A 333 -4.06 24.01 -2.40
N ALA A 334 -5.18 24.51 -1.84
CA ALA A 334 -6.12 23.72 -1.05
C ALA A 334 -6.72 22.54 -1.84
N TRP A 335 -6.78 22.62 -3.17
CA TRP A 335 -7.21 21.52 -4.04
C TRP A 335 -6.38 20.24 -3.86
N GLU A 336 -5.14 20.34 -3.37
CA GLU A 336 -4.30 19.18 -3.02
C GLU A 336 -4.93 18.34 -1.90
N LEU A 337 -5.70 18.95 -0.98
CA LEU A 337 -6.47 18.22 0.04
C LEU A 337 -7.53 17.31 -0.62
N LEU A 338 -8.24 17.84 -1.63
CA LEU A 338 -9.23 17.04 -2.38
C LEU A 338 -8.55 15.91 -3.16
N LEU A 339 -7.44 16.22 -3.84
CA LEU A 339 -6.69 15.22 -4.58
C LEU A 339 -6.21 14.09 -3.64
N GLY A 340 -5.65 14.44 -2.49
CA GLY A 340 -5.20 13.44 -1.51
C GLY A 340 -6.32 12.59 -0.95
N TYR A 341 -7.47 13.21 -0.64
CA TYR A 341 -8.67 12.51 -0.21
C TYR A 341 -9.14 11.49 -1.28
N ASP A 342 -9.25 11.95 -2.53
CA ASP A 342 -9.73 11.12 -3.64
C ASP A 342 -8.73 10.02 -4.03
N GLN A 343 -7.43 10.28 -3.89
CA GLN A 343 -6.37 9.28 -4.07
C GLN A 343 -6.45 8.19 -3.00
N GLU A 344 -6.49 8.54 -1.72
CA GLU A 344 -6.58 7.55 -0.65
C GLU A 344 -7.83 6.69 -0.81
N LYS A 345 -8.96 7.29 -1.19
CA LYS A 345 -10.22 6.57 -1.49
C LYS A 345 -10.08 5.60 -2.67
N LEU A 346 -9.64 6.08 -3.84
CA LEU A 346 -9.54 5.22 -5.03
C LEU A 346 -8.54 4.08 -4.82
N MET A 347 -7.42 4.35 -4.15
CA MET A 347 -6.43 3.33 -3.81
C MET A 347 -6.96 2.35 -2.78
N GLY A 348 -7.66 2.85 -1.75
CA GLY A 348 -8.35 2.06 -0.74
C GLY A 348 -9.40 1.12 -1.34
N ASP A 349 -10.21 1.60 -2.28
CA ASP A 349 -11.22 0.79 -2.98
C ASP A 349 -10.57 -0.37 -3.76
N ARG A 350 -9.47 -0.10 -4.49
CA ARG A 350 -8.70 -1.15 -5.19
C ARG A 350 -8.10 -2.17 -4.22
N ALA A 351 -7.53 -1.69 -3.12
CA ALA A 351 -6.95 -2.54 -2.07
C ALA A 351 -8.01 -3.41 -1.38
N GLY A 352 -9.17 -2.84 -1.04
CA GLY A 352 -10.30 -3.55 -0.45
C GLY A 352 -10.81 -4.67 -1.35
N ALA A 353 -11.00 -4.38 -2.64
CA ALA A 353 -11.38 -5.40 -3.62
C ALA A 353 -10.33 -6.52 -3.73
N ALA A 354 -9.03 -6.20 -3.69
CA ALA A 354 -7.96 -7.18 -3.73
C ALA A 354 -7.93 -8.08 -2.48
N ILE A 355 -8.17 -7.50 -1.30
CA ILE A 355 -8.31 -8.23 -0.03
C ILE A 355 -9.49 -9.21 -0.11
N VAL A 356 -10.66 -8.77 -0.61
CA VAL A 356 -11.84 -9.63 -0.78
C VAL A 356 -11.57 -10.79 -1.75
N ARG A 357 -10.90 -10.52 -2.88
CA ARG A 357 -10.48 -11.59 -3.81
C ARG A 357 -9.58 -12.61 -3.12
N SER A 358 -8.61 -12.14 -2.34
CA SER A 358 -7.68 -13.01 -1.60
C SER A 358 -8.40 -13.85 -0.54
N ALA A 359 -9.34 -13.24 0.21
CA ALA A 359 -10.16 -13.93 1.20
C ALA A 359 -10.96 -15.08 0.56
N ARG A 360 -11.66 -14.82 -0.55
CA ARG A 360 -12.41 -15.85 -1.29
C ARG A 360 -11.51 -17.00 -1.78
N VAL A 361 -10.29 -16.72 -2.22
CA VAL A 361 -9.32 -17.76 -2.61
C VAL A 361 -8.95 -18.65 -1.41
N ALA A 362 -8.77 -18.07 -0.22
CA ALA A 362 -8.49 -18.84 0.99
C ALA A 362 -9.65 -19.77 1.36
N GLU A 363 -10.90 -19.29 1.27
CA GLU A 363 -12.10 -20.09 1.53
C GLU A 363 -12.26 -21.25 0.55
N GLN A 364 -11.93 -21.03 -0.72
CA GLN A 364 -11.96 -22.07 -1.76
C GLN A 364 -10.89 -23.15 -1.53
N ALA A 365 -9.69 -22.75 -1.11
CA ALA A 365 -8.60 -23.67 -0.79
C ALA A 365 -8.97 -24.58 0.39
N GLU A 366 -9.53 -24.02 1.46
CA GLU A 366 -10.02 -24.78 2.62
C GLU A 366 -11.13 -25.76 2.22
N SER A 367 -12.13 -25.27 1.47
CA SER A 367 -13.21 -26.10 0.95
C SER A 367 -12.72 -27.27 0.09
N SER A 368 -11.66 -27.06 -0.68
CA SER A 368 -11.05 -28.09 -1.52
C SER A 368 -10.28 -29.12 -0.70
N SER A 369 -9.55 -28.68 0.33
CA SER A 369 -8.85 -29.55 1.28
C SER A 369 -9.81 -30.47 2.02
N ILE A 370 -10.91 -29.91 2.55
CA ILE A 370 -11.94 -30.69 3.27
C ILE A 370 -12.58 -31.74 2.36
N LYS A 371 -12.80 -31.43 1.07
CA LYS A 371 -13.32 -32.38 0.09
C LYS A 371 -12.32 -33.50 -0.21
N ALA A 372 -11.04 -33.18 -0.33
CA ALA A 372 -9.97 -34.16 -0.56
C ALA A 372 -9.85 -35.13 0.64
N ASP A 373 -9.84 -34.62 1.87
CA ASP A 373 -9.76 -35.43 3.09
C ASP A 373 -10.96 -36.39 3.22
N LYS A 374 -12.18 -35.91 2.92
CA LYS A 374 -13.38 -36.75 2.91
C LYS A 374 -13.30 -37.85 1.85
N GLN A 375 -12.76 -37.57 0.66
CA GLN A 375 -12.57 -38.58 -0.38
C GLN A 375 -11.51 -39.61 0.01
N SER A 376 -10.41 -39.20 0.64
CA SER A 376 -9.38 -40.11 1.15
C SER A 376 -9.91 -41.01 2.27
N GLN A 377 -10.76 -40.49 3.16
CA GLN A 377 -11.39 -41.30 4.20
C GLN A 377 -12.38 -42.34 3.65
N VAL A 378 -13.11 -42.02 2.59
CA VAL A 378 -14.02 -42.96 1.90
C VAL A 378 -13.27 -44.04 1.11
N LEU A 379 -12.06 -43.75 0.60
CA LEU A 379 -11.23 -44.74 -0.09
C LEU A 379 -10.47 -45.68 0.87
N LEU A 380 -10.35 -45.31 2.15
CA LEU A 380 -9.71 -46.10 3.20
C LEU A 380 -10.71 -46.92 4.04
N SER A 381 -12.03 -46.72 3.83
CA SER A 381 -13.13 -47.48 4.42
C SER A 381 -13.71 -48.49 3.42
#